data_AF-A0A1S6ETN8-F1
#
_entry.id   AF-A0A1S6ETN8-F1
#
_cell.length_a   1.000
_cell.length_b   1.000
_cell.length_c   1.000
_cell.angle_alpha   90.00
_cell.angle_beta   90.00
_cell.angle_gamma   90.00
#
_symmetry.space_group_name_H-M   'P 1'
#
loop_
_entity.id
_entity.type
_entity.pdbx_description
1 polymer ?
#
loop_
_entity_poly.entity_id
_entity_poly.type
_entity_poly.pdbx_seq_one_letter_code
_entity_poly.pdbx_strand_id
1 'polypeptide(L)'
;MATSQSARLGLPYVAAGQLQKHVTVNEALTRLDGLIQAAVVSRTVAVQPTDAADGDLYILPPGANGSDWSDGSDGDLVRAEFGGWTRVAVPPGMVVVVQDEGQLVVRTGATWSAPTLSGGAVQNLARLGLNATADAGNPLTARINSALLTARPAAEGGTGALRLVLNKDAAGDVVSLLFQRGYSGRAELGLIGDDALSLKVSSDGSTWREALRVEPDDGRVVLPGGALRTEAVLLTGSTPYAPPTWARMLTITAVGGGGGGGNGGFAASGDRAGGGGGGGGGLSIGRWSTADLPAGLTVVVGAGGAAGAAGQVSGVSAAGLDLLTARGGGAGAAGASGGAGGAAGLGLIPANAGGASATAGPASAGQGLSGPGNAGGGGGGLSAAGTMRPAGAGGDGSTLLTLATGGTASSGVGAAGGSAATPRRALGGGGGAGGAASASGSGHAGGSGGAFGGGGGGGGAGVTAGGPGGAGGAGVVLILAEG
;
A
#
# COMPACT_ATOMS: atom_id res chain seq x y z
N MET A 1 52.71 60.52 -41.35
CA MET A 1 53.19 61.00 -40.03
C MET A 1 53.66 59.78 -39.27
N ALA A 2 54.83 59.81 -38.64
CA ALA A 2 55.31 58.67 -37.85
C ALA A 2 54.30 58.37 -36.74
N THR A 3 53.76 57.15 -36.72
CA THR A 3 52.89 56.68 -35.64
C THR A 3 53.72 56.67 -34.35
N SER A 4 53.35 57.47 -33.36
CA SER A 4 54.09 57.59 -32.09
C SER A 4 53.67 56.53 -31.06
N GLN A 5 52.86 55.56 -31.47
CA GLN A 5 52.24 54.56 -30.60
C GLN A 5 52.08 53.21 -31.30
N SER A 6 51.98 52.12 -30.53
CA SER A 6 51.65 50.78 -31.03
C SER A 6 50.22 50.68 -31.53
N ALA A 7 50.00 49.84 -32.55
CA ALA A 7 48.74 49.80 -33.28
C ALA A 7 47.54 49.31 -32.46
N ARG A 8 47.72 48.35 -31.54
CA ARG A 8 46.61 47.73 -30.82
C ARG A 8 46.31 48.38 -29.46
N LEU A 9 47.33 48.52 -28.62
CA LEU A 9 47.21 48.98 -27.23
C LEU A 9 47.61 50.45 -27.04
N GLY A 10 48.04 51.14 -28.10
CA GLY A 10 48.43 52.55 -28.04
C GLY A 10 49.67 52.81 -27.15
N LEU A 11 50.58 51.84 -27.04
CA LEU A 11 51.79 51.98 -26.23
C LEU A 11 52.71 53.03 -26.86
N PRO A 12 53.13 54.07 -26.12
CA PRO A 12 53.96 55.15 -26.69
C PRO A 12 55.34 54.63 -27.11
N TYR A 13 55.72 54.93 -28.35
CA TYR A 13 57.05 54.66 -28.87
C TYR A 13 58.07 55.70 -28.42
N VAL A 14 59.31 55.26 -28.23
CA VAL A 14 60.44 56.11 -27.88
C VAL A 14 60.87 56.93 -29.11
N ALA A 15 60.98 58.24 -28.95
CA ALA A 15 61.40 59.15 -30.01
C ALA A 15 62.84 58.88 -30.48
N ALA A 16 63.14 59.21 -31.75
CA ALA A 16 64.45 59.01 -32.33
C ALA A 16 65.55 59.81 -31.58
N GLY A 17 66.70 59.19 -31.35
CA GLY A 17 67.83 59.76 -30.61
C GLY A 17 69.16 59.11 -30.98
N GLN A 18 70.27 59.65 -30.44
CA GLN A 18 71.62 59.14 -30.70
C GLN A 18 71.80 57.70 -30.20
N LEU A 19 72.52 56.87 -30.98
CA LEU A 19 72.75 55.43 -30.78
C LEU A 19 71.59 54.47 -31.12
N GLN A 20 70.54 54.92 -31.81
CA GLN A 20 69.47 54.05 -32.39
C GLN A 20 68.75 53.09 -31.41
N LYS A 21 68.88 53.28 -30.09
CA LYS A 21 68.23 52.42 -29.06
C LYS A 21 66.70 52.36 -29.18
N HIS A 22 66.09 53.41 -29.72
CA HIS A 22 64.65 53.48 -29.97
C HIS A 22 64.15 52.38 -30.92
N VAL A 23 64.97 51.90 -31.85
CA VAL A 23 64.59 50.84 -32.79
C VAL A 23 64.29 49.54 -32.03
N THR A 24 65.26 49.05 -31.26
CA THR A 24 65.13 47.79 -30.50
C THR A 24 64.03 47.87 -29.44
N VAL A 25 63.89 49.01 -28.76
CA VAL A 25 62.84 49.19 -27.74
C VAL A 25 61.45 49.26 -28.37
N ASN A 26 61.28 49.99 -29.47
CA ASN A 26 59.98 50.09 -30.13
C ASN A 26 59.59 48.74 -30.74
N GLU A 27 60.52 47.99 -31.33
CA GLU A 27 60.27 46.62 -31.81
C GLU A 27 59.81 45.69 -30.68
N ALA A 28 60.42 45.79 -29.50
CA ALA A 28 59.99 45.04 -28.32
C ALA A 28 58.57 45.45 -27.87
N LEU A 29 58.23 46.74 -27.92
CA LEU A 29 56.90 47.25 -27.61
C LEU A 29 55.85 46.78 -28.63
N THR A 30 56.17 46.79 -29.93
CA THR A 30 55.30 46.25 -31.00
C THR A 30 55.06 44.75 -30.83
N ARG A 31 56.11 44.00 -30.47
CA ARG A 31 55.96 42.57 -30.16
C ARG A 31 55.09 42.36 -28.92
N LEU A 32 55.31 43.14 -27.87
CA LEU A 32 54.53 43.07 -26.63
C LEU A 32 53.06 43.43 -26.88
N ASP A 33 52.82 44.42 -27.73
CA ASP A 33 51.50 44.86 -28.18
C ASP A 33 50.72 43.76 -28.89
N GLY A 34 51.39 42.84 -29.61
CA GLY A 34 50.75 41.66 -30.19
C GLY A 34 50.46 40.55 -29.16
N LEU A 35 51.32 40.39 -28.16
CA LEU A 35 51.27 39.28 -27.20
C LEU A 35 50.38 39.53 -25.97
N ILE A 36 50.39 40.74 -25.39
CA ILE A 36 49.62 41.02 -24.16
C ILE A 36 48.12 41.01 -24.48
N GLN A 37 47.35 40.17 -23.79
CA GLN A 37 45.91 40.02 -24.05
C GLN A 37 45.63 39.71 -25.52
N ALA A 38 46.46 38.83 -26.12
CA ALA A 38 46.39 38.51 -27.54
C ALA A 38 44.96 38.12 -27.96
N ALA A 39 44.43 38.90 -28.88
CA ALA A 39 43.17 38.65 -29.56
C ALA A 39 43.44 38.61 -31.06
N VAL A 40 42.99 37.54 -31.71
CA VAL A 40 43.12 37.34 -33.16
C VAL A 40 41.77 37.52 -33.80
N VAL A 41 41.75 38.13 -34.98
CA VAL A 41 40.52 38.34 -35.76
C VAL A 41 39.93 36.99 -36.16
N SER A 42 40.77 36.11 -36.71
CA SER A 42 40.37 34.76 -37.10
C SER A 42 41.54 33.78 -37.08
N ARG A 43 41.18 32.49 -37.01
CA ARG A 43 42.07 31.34 -37.22
C ARG A 43 41.67 30.47 -38.43
N THR A 44 40.65 30.87 -39.18
CA THR A 44 40.07 30.07 -40.28
C THR A 44 40.10 30.77 -41.64
N VAL A 45 40.39 32.08 -41.68
CA VAL A 45 40.58 32.83 -42.92
C VAL A 45 41.78 32.27 -43.69
N ALA A 46 41.52 31.62 -44.82
CA ALA A 46 42.53 30.92 -45.61
C ALA A 46 43.21 31.79 -46.69
N VAL A 47 42.64 32.96 -47.00
CA VAL A 47 43.20 33.91 -47.97
C VAL A 47 43.60 35.18 -47.24
N GLN A 48 44.84 35.61 -47.44
CA GLN A 48 45.39 36.84 -46.86
C GLN A 48 44.46 38.05 -47.12
N PRO A 49 43.94 38.71 -46.06
CA PRO A 49 43.11 39.91 -46.21
C PRO A 49 43.90 41.07 -46.82
N THR A 50 43.28 41.77 -47.77
CA THR A 50 43.87 42.98 -48.40
C THR A 50 43.59 44.26 -47.62
N ASP A 51 42.67 44.21 -46.65
CA ASP A 51 42.13 45.33 -45.88
C ASP A 51 42.28 45.13 -44.36
N ALA A 52 43.21 44.26 -43.93
CA ALA A 52 43.54 44.10 -42.51
C ALA A 52 44.02 45.43 -41.91
N ALA A 53 43.50 45.78 -40.73
CA ALA A 53 43.92 46.97 -40.02
C ALA A 53 45.30 46.76 -39.37
N ASP A 54 46.06 47.84 -39.19
CA ASP A 54 47.30 47.77 -38.44
C ASP A 54 47.05 47.24 -37.02
N GLY A 55 47.82 46.21 -36.63
CA GLY A 55 47.70 45.53 -35.34
C GLY A 55 46.77 44.31 -35.34
N ASP A 56 46.04 44.05 -36.43
CA ASP A 56 45.25 42.83 -36.56
C ASP A 56 46.16 41.60 -36.51
N LEU A 57 45.71 40.58 -35.77
CA LEU A 57 46.39 39.31 -35.67
C LEU A 57 45.53 38.20 -36.26
N TYR A 58 46.18 37.26 -36.96
CA TYR A 58 45.55 36.06 -37.49
C TYR A 58 46.37 34.84 -37.11
N ILE A 59 45.69 33.72 -36.88
CA ILE A 59 46.34 32.41 -36.83
C ILE A 59 46.20 31.79 -38.22
N LEU A 60 47.31 31.44 -38.86
CA LEU A 60 47.26 30.84 -40.20
C LEU A 60 46.57 29.47 -40.15
N PRO A 61 45.43 29.27 -40.85
CA PRO A 61 44.84 27.96 -41.00
C PRO A 61 45.67 27.09 -41.94
N PRO A 62 45.44 25.75 -41.93
CA PRO A 62 45.96 24.88 -42.96
C PRO A 62 45.60 25.35 -44.37
N GLY A 63 46.60 25.50 -45.24
CA GLY A 63 46.41 25.96 -46.62
C GLY A 63 46.23 27.48 -46.78
N ALA A 64 46.63 28.26 -45.78
CA ALA A 64 46.72 29.72 -45.89
C ALA A 64 47.52 30.16 -47.13
N ASN A 65 46.98 31.10 -47.90
CA ASN A 65 47.59 31.60 -49.14
C ASN A 65 47.55 33.13 -49.25
N GLY A 66 48.46 33.69 -50.02
CA GLY A 66 48.75 35.12 -50.12
C GLY A 66 50.26 35.37 -50.24
N SER A 67 50.66 36.51 -50.80
CA SER A 67 52.08 36.81 -51.06
C SER A 67 52.93 36.93 -49.79
N ASP A 68 52.34 37.40 -48.69
CA ASP A 68 53.05 37.60 -47.42
C ASP A 68 52.81 36.44 -46.43
N TRP A 69 51.73 35.68 -46.62
CA TRP A 69 51.41 34.51 -45.80
C TRP A 69 52.16 33.24 -46.22
N SER A 70 52.71 33.20 -47.45
CA SER A 70 53.40 32.02 -48.00
C SER A 70 54.64 31.58 -47.21
N ASP A 71 55.24 32.48 -46.44
CA ASP A 71 56.43 32.20 -45.62
C ASP A 71 56.07 31.65 -44.22
N GLY A 72 54.79 31.66 -43.87
CA GLY A 72 54.26 31.14 -42.61
C GLY A 72 53.89 29.66 -42.68
N SER A 73 53.89 28.98 -41.53
CA SER A 73 53.38 27.62 -41.39
C SER A 73 52.02 27.61 -40.68
N ASP A 74 51.26 26.53 -40.87
CA ASP A 74 50.00 26.29 -40.16
C ASP A 74 50.14 26.54 -38.65
N GLY A 75 49.22 27.32 -38.09
CA GLY A 75 49.20 27.66 -36.66
C GLY A 75 50.12 28.81 -36.26
N ASP A 76 50.84 29.43 -37.20
CA ASP A 76 51.60 30.64 -36.93
C ASP A 76 50.70 31.85 -36.68
N LEU A 77 51.12 32.67 -35.73
CA LEU A 77 50.49 33.96 -35.44
C LEU A 77 51.15 35.01 -36.32
N VAL A 78 50.36 35.70 -37.14
CA VAL A 78 50.82 36.79 -38.02
C VAL A 78 50.12 38.09 -37.67
N ARG A 79 50.82 39.21 -37.80
CA ARG A 79 50.35 40.57 -37.53
C ARG A 79 50.38 41.39 -38.80
N ALA A 80 49.26 42.04 -39.14
CA ALA A 80 49.21 43.05 -40.18
C ALA A 80 49.75 44.39 -39.63
N GLU A 81 50.71 44.99 -40.32
CA GLU A 81 51.23 46.32 -39.93
C GLU A 81 51.90 47.02 -41.11
N PHE A 82 51.59 48.31 -41.30
CA PHE A 82 52.13 49.17 -42.36
C PHE A 82 51.99 48.59 -43.78
N GLY A 83 50.90 47.86 -44.04
CA GLY A 83 50.62 47.22 -45.32
C GLY A 83 51.43 45.95 -45.58
N GLY A 84 52.17 45.44 -44.60
CA GLY A 84 52.87 44.16 -44.65
C GLY A 84 52.43 43.23 -43.51
N TRP A 85 53.01 42.03 -43.49
CA TRP A 85 52.72 41.01 -42.48
C TRP A 85 53.99 40.57 -41.76
N THR A 86 53.93 40.50 -40.43
CA THR A 86 55.06 40.04 -39.61
C THR A 86 54.63 38.87 -38.74
N ARG A 87 55.44 37.81 -38.73
CA ARG A 87 55.21 36.66 -37.84
C ARG A 87 55.52 37.02 -36.39
N VAL A 88 54.59 36.71 -35.49
CA VAL A 88 54.75 36.88 -34.05
C VAL A 88 55.06 35.52 -33.42
N ALA A 89 56.30 35.32 -32.97
CA ALA A 89 56.70 34.09 -32.30
C ALA A 89 55.98 33.94 -30.94
N VAL A 90 55.16 32.88 -30.82
CA VAL A 90 54.42 32.52 -29.61
C VAL A 90 54.90 31.18 -29.04
N PRO A 91 55.22 31.11 -27.73
CA PRO A 91 55.59 29.85 -27.10
C PRO A 91 54.38 28.93 -26.89
N PRO A 92 54.57 27.60 -26.74
CA PRO A 92 53.55 26.71 -26.22
C PRO A 92 53.00 27.22 -24.87
N GLY A 93 51.69 27.06 -24.63
CA GLY A 93 50.99 27.56 -23.46
C GLY A 93 50.42 28.98 -23.61
N MET A 94 50.70 29.67 -24.73
CA MET A 94 50.08 30.96 -25.05
C MET A 94 48.56 30.82 -25.13
N VAL A 95 47.83 31.72 -24.48
CA VAL A 95 46.37 31.81 -24.53
C VAL A 95 45.98 32.99 -25.43
N VAL A 96 45.08 32.75 -26.37
CA VAL A 96 44.58 33.76 -27.32
C VAL A 96 43.06 33.72 -27.35
N VAL A 97 42.43 34.88 -27.48
CA VAL A 97 40.99 34.99 -27.80
C VAL A 97 40.84 35.03 -29.32
N VAL A 98 40.07 34.11 -29.89
CA VAL A 98 39.67 34.14 -31.31
C VAL A 98 38.36 34.90 -31.39
N GLN A 99 38.39 36.09 -32.01
CA GLN A 99 37.29 37.06 -31.94
C GLN A 99 36.05 36.61 -32.70
N ASP A 100 36.21 36.06 -33.91
CA ASP A 100 35.09 35.59 -34.74
C ASP A 100 34.40 34.33 -34.17
N GLU A 101 35.11 33.52 -33.39
CA GLU A 101 34.57 32.33 -32.70
C GLU A 101 34.08 32.61 -31.26
N GLY A 102 34.56 33.68 -30.63
CA GLY A 102 34.29 33.96 -29.21
C GLY A 102 34.92 32.95 -28.24
N GLN A 103 36.02 32.30 -28.63
CA GLN A 103 36.65 31.21 -27.88
C GLN A 103 38.08 31.55 -27.41
N LEU A 104 38.45 30.99 -26.26
CA LEU A 104 39.85 30.93 -25.83
C LEU A 104 40.51 29.70 -26.46
N VAL A 105 41.73 29.88 -26.98
CA VAL A 105 42.56 28.80 -27.50
C VAL A 105 43.95 28.86 -26.85
N VAL A 106 44.54 27.68 -26.65
CA VAL A 106 45.88 27.49 -26.09
C VAL A 106 46.79 26.88 -27.15
N ARG A 107 47.99 27.44 -27.32
CA ARG A 107 49.01 26.88 -28.22
C ARG A 107 49.59 25.59 -27.62
N THR A 108 49.36 24.46 -28.28
CA THR A 108 49.88 23.13 -27.93
C THR A 108 50.86 22.66 -29.00
N GLY A 109 52.14 23.00 -28.85
CA GLY A 109 53.15 22.75 -29.90
C GLY A 109 52.93 23.68 -31.10
N ALA A 110 52.58 23.10 -32.25
CA ALA A 110 52.27 23.83 -33.49
C ALA A 110 50.77 24.11 -33.69
N THR A 111 49.88 23.55 -32.86
CA THR A 111 48.43 23.66 -33.02
C THR A 111 47.78 24.53 -31.94
N TRP A 112 46.54 24.96 -32.19
CA TRP A 112 45.71 25.71 -31.25
C TRP A 112 44.45 24.91 -30.90
N SER A 113 44.22 24.69 -29.60
CA SER A 113 43.08 23.93 -29.08
C SER A 113 42.37 24.67 -27.96
N ALA A 114 41.09 24.38 -27.72
CA ALA A 114 40.37 24.94 -26.57
C ALA A 114 41.07 24.54 -25.26
N PRO A 115 41.08 25.39 -24.22
CA PRO A 115 41.62 25.04 -22.92
C PRO A 115 40.81 23.88 -22.34
N THR A 116 41.32 22.67 -22.50
CA THR A 116 40.80 21.50 -21.80
C THR A 116 41.42 21.49 -20.41
N LEU A 117 40.61 21.20 -19.39
CA LEU A 117 41.15 20.77 -18.10
C LEU A 117 41.97 19.50 -18.40
N SER A 118 43.29 19.62 -18.30
CA SER A 118 44.33 18.60 -18.50
C SER A 118 43.88 17.28 -19.15
N GLY A 119 44.24 17.07 -20.43
CA GLY A 119 44.19 15.74 -21.08
C GLY A 119 42.79 15.22 -21.40
N GLY A 120 41.77 16.07 -21.45
CA GLY A 120 40.39 15.68 -21.80
C GLY A 120 39.63 14.99 -20.67
N ALA A 121 40.12 15.06 -19.43
CA ALA A 121 39.50 14.45 -18.27
C ALA A 121 39.24 15.48 -17.16
N VAL A 122 37.99 15.53 -16.69
CA VAL A 122 37.62 16.26 -15.48
C VAL A 122 37.57 15.23 -14.35
N GLN A 123 38.57 15.23 -13.47
CA GLN A 123 38.73 14.24 -12.40
C GLN A 123 39.02 14.94 -11.06
N ASN A 124 38.79 14.22 -9.95
CA ASN A 124 39.06 14.69 -8.59
C ASN A 124 38.39 16.03 -8.24
N LEU A 125 37.19 16.29 -8.80
CA LEU A 125 36.39 17.44 -8.40
C LEU A 125 35.89 17.24 -6.97
N ALA A 126 36.25 18.15 -6.08
CA ALA A 126 35.71 18.16 -4.72
C ALA A 126 34.21 18.48 -4.69
N ARG A 127 33.72 19.30 -5.65
CA ARG A 127 32.32 19.71 -5.78
C ARG A 127 31.94 19.94 -7.24
N LEU A 128 30.72 19.57 -7.62
CA LEU A 128 30.12 19.84 -8.93
C LEU A 128 28.65 20.27 -8.74
N GLY A 129 28.36 21.51 -9.15
CA GLY A 129 27.03 22.11 -9.09
C GLY A 129 26.50 22.42 -10.50
N LEU A 130 25.29 21.94 -10.84
CA LEU A 130 24.60 22.26 -12.08
C LEU A 130 23.36 23.09 -11.78
N ASN A 131 23.34 24.37 -12.20
CA ASN A 131 22.27 25.35 -11.88
C ASN A 131 21.99 25.51 -10.37
N ALA A 132 22.93 25.09 -9.53
CA ALA A 132 22.89 25.16 -8.07
C ALA A 132 24.31 25.11 -7.50
N THR A 133 24.50 25.64 -6.30
CA THR A 133 25.79 25.60 -5.59
C THR A 133 25.90 24.29 -4.82
N ALA A 134 26.94 23.50 -5.12
CA ALA A 134 27.29 22.32 -4.33
C ALA A 134 28.02 22.71 -3.04
N ASP A 135 27.79 21.96 -1.96
CA ASP A 135 28.38 22.20 -0.65
C ASP A 135 29.06 20.93 -0.09
N ALA A 136 29.49 20.97 1.17
CA ALA A 136 30.16 19.82 1.80
C ALA A 136 29.20 18.64 2.09
N GLY A 137 27.90 18.93 2.29
CA GLY A 137 26.87 17.90 2.51
C GLY A 137 26.35 17.31 1.20
N ASN A 138 26.36 18.09 0.11
CA ASN A 138 25.95 17.68 -1.23
C ASN A 138 27.04 18.03 -2.27
N PRO A 139 28.17 17.29 -2.31
CA PRO A 139 29.27 17.56 -3.22
C PRO A 139 28.88 17.50 -4.70
N LEU A 140 27.85 16.70 -5.04
CA LEU A 140 27.22 16.69 -6.35
C LEU A 140 25.78 17.21 -6.21
N THR A 141 25.50 18.37 -6.80
CA THR A 141 24.16 19.01 -6.74
C THR A 141 23.71 19.43 -8.13
N ALA A 142 22.45 19.14 -8.48
CA ALA A 142 21.86 19.59 -9.73
C ALA A 142 20.44 20.12 -9.53
N ARG A 143 20.15 21.31 -10.07
CA ARG A 143 18.80 21.89 -10.17
C ARG A 143 18.35 21.84 -11.62
N ILE A 144 17.71 20.73 -11.98
CA ILE A 144 17.37 20.36 -13.36
C ILE A 144 15.97 19.73 -13.42
N ASN A 145 15.35 19.73 -14.61
CA ASN A 145 14.02 19.15 -14.82
C ASN A 145 14.08 17.63 -15.10
N SER A 146 15.19 17.14 -15.65
CA SER A 146 15.39 15.72 -15.98
C SER A 146 16.88 15.40 -16.01
N ALA A 147 17.21 14.13 -15.73
CA ALA A 147 18.55 13.58 -15.86
C ALA A 147 18.46 12.26 -16.64
N LEU A 148 19.22 12.14 -17.73
CA LEU A 148 19.38 10.89 -18.47
C LEU A 148 20.76 10.32 -18.18
N LEU A 149 20.78 9.17 -17.50
CA LEU A 149 21.94 8.31 -17.43
C LEU A 149 21.69 7.17 -18.41
N THR A 150 22.55 7.02 -19.41
CA THR A 150 22.38 6.00 -20.46
C THR A 150 23.63 5.14 -20.57
N ALA A 151 23.44 3.87 -20.94
CA ALA A 151 24.55 2.98 -21.21
C ALA A 151 25.29 3.43 -22.48
N ARG A 152 26.61 3.33 -22.46
CA ARG A 152 27.42 3.50 -23.66
C ARG A 152 27.27 2.26 -24.55
N PRO A 153 26.73 2.37 -25.78
CA PRO A 153 26.54 1.22 -26.66
C PRO A 153 27.85 0.57 -27.08
N ALA A 154 27.78 -0.69 -27.53
CA ALA A 154 28.94 -1.42 -28.04
C ALA A 154 29.57 -0.75 -29.28
N ALA A 155 28.75 -0.16 -30.16
CA ALA A 155 29.22 0.58 -31.34
C ALA A 155 30.09 1.79 -30.99
N GLU A 156 29.92 2.34 -29.78
CA GLU A 156 30.72 3.44 -29.25
C GLU A 156 31.86 2.95 -28.36
N GLY A 157 32.12 1.64 -28.27
CA GLY A 157 33.15 1.06 -27.41
C GLY A 157 32.73 0.87 -25.94
N GLY A 158 31.42 0.87 -25.64
CA GLY A 158 30.88 0.54 -24.32
C GLY A 158 30.40 -0.90 -24.18
N THR A 159 29.82 -1.24 -23.04
CA THR A 159 29.27 -2.59 -22.76
C THR A 159 27.78 -2.70 -23.08
N GLY A 160 27.11 -1.59 -23.38
CA GLY A 160 25.65 -1.53 -23.51
C GLY A 160 24.89 -1.67 -22.18
N ALA A 161 25.58 -1.79 -21.04
CA ALA A 161 24.97 -1.90 -19.72
C ALA A 161 25.23 -0.64 -18.86
N LEU A 162 24.19 -0.14 -18.20
CA LEU A 162 24.29 0.92 -17.19
C LEU A 162 24.10 0.30 -15.80
N ARG A 163 24.94 0.69 -14.84
CA ARG A 163 24.78 0.35 -13.42
C ARG A 163 24.98 1.60 -12.58
N LEU A 164 24.09 1.83 -11.63
CA LEU A 164 24.33 2.74 -10.52
C LEU A 164 24.83 1.90 -9.35
N VAL A 165 26.13 1.89 -9.13
CA VAL A 165 26.76 1.14 -8.04
C VAL A 165 26.91 2.09 -6.86
N LEU A 166 26.25 1.76 -5.76
CA LEU A 166 26.26 2.53 -4.53
C LEU A 166 26.83 1.65 -3.42
N ASN A 167 27.66 2.23 -2.56
CA ASN A 167 28.37 1.50 -1.49
C ASN A 167 28.23 2.24 -0.16
N LYS A 168 28.14 1.50 0.93
CA LYS A 168 28.21 1.98 2.32
C LYS A 168 29.38 1.29 3.03
N ASP A 169 29.88 1.89 4.11
CA ASP A 169 31.10 1.42 4.80
C ASP A 169 30.80 0.23 5.75
N ALA A 170 29.71 0.33 6.51
CA ALA A 170 29.27 -0.71 7.44
C ALA A 170 27.79 -1.06 7.28
N ALA A 171 27.38 -2.20 7.87
CA ALA A 171 26.00 -2.65 7.86
C ALA A 171 25.02 -1.62 8.46
N GLY A 172 25.45 -0.89 9.50
CA GLY A 172 24.63 0.13 10.16
C GLY A 172 24.52 1.46 9.40
N ASP A 173 25.21 1.63 8.28
CA ASP A 173 25.15 2.85 7.48
C ASP A 173 23.96 2.82 6.49
N VAL A 174 23.79 3.94 5.77
CA VAL A 174 22.70 4.12 4.81
C VAL A 174 23.24 4.24 3.39
N VAL A 175 22.67 3.46 2.48
CA VAL A 175 22.77 3.69 1.04
C VAL A 175 21.37 3.59 0.43
N SER A 176 20.84 4.71 -0.07
CA SER A 176 19.43 4.82 -0.42
C SER A 176 19.13 5.82 -1.53
N LEU A 177 17.92 5.72 -2.07
CA LEU A 177 17.25 6.73 -2.87
C LEU A 177 16.19 7.40 -2.00
N LEU A 178 16.37 8.69 -1.72
CA LEU A 178 15.46 9.48 -0.89
C LEU A 178 14.53 10.35 -1.77
N PHE A 179 13.23 10.12 -1.67
CA PHE A 179 12.20 10.88 -2.35
C PHE A 179 11.65 11.97 -1.42
N GLN A 180 11.64 13.22 -1.87
CA GLN A 180 11.29 14.39 -1.05
C GLN A 180 10.25 15.30 -1.71
N ARG A 181 9.53 16.06 -0.87
CA ARG A 181 8.72 17.22 -1.28
C ARG A 181 9.09 18.43 -0.42
N GLY A 182 9.55 19.50 -1.05
CA GLY A 182 9.96 20.72 -0.33
C GLY A 182 11.02 20.43 0.74
N TYR A 183 12.03 19.63 0.40
CA TYR A 183 13.12 19.20 1.31
C TYR A 183 12.68 18.35 2.51
N SER A 184 11.45 17.83 2.52
CA SER A 184 10.95 16.90 3.53
C SER A 184 10.84 15.49 2.93
N GLY A 185 11.44 14.51 3.61
CA GLY A 185 11.40 13.09 3.21
C GLY A 185 9.98 12.53 3.13
N ARG A 186 9.73 11.69 2.12
CA ARG A 186 8.42 11.02 1.91
C ARG A 186 8.56 9.51 1.74
N ALA A 187 9.59 9.08 1.04
CA ALA A 187 9.92 7.67 0.88
C ALA A 187 11.43 7.51 0.77
N GLU A 188 11.96 6.39 1.24
CA GLU A 188 13.37 6.04 1.16
C GLU A 188 13.51 4.57 0.84
N LEU A 189 14.24 4.25 -0.23
CA LEU A 189 14.47 2.88 -0.71
C LEU A 189 15.97 2.57 -0.67
N GLY A 190 16.38 1.52 0.03
CA GLY A 190 17.79 1.13 0.07
C GLY A 190 18.16 0.19 1.21
N LEU A 191 19.45 0.13 1.52
CA LEU A 191 19.99 -0.55 2.70
C LEU A 191 20.10 0.51 3.80
N ILE A 192 19.13 0.53 4.72
CA ILE A 192 18.88 1.68 5.62
C ILE A 192 19.11 1.26 7.07
N GLY A 193 20.35 1.38 7.54
CA GLY A 193 20.74 0.97 8.90
C GLY A 193 20.86 -0.55 9.07
N ASP A 194 20.88 -1.28 7.96
CA ASP A 194 20.99 -2.74 7.87
C ASP A 194 21.39 -3.14 6.43
N ASP A 195 21.73 -4.41 6.18
CA ASP A 195 22.02 -5.00 4.86
C ASP A 195 20.76 -5.55 4.15
N ALA A 196 19.60 -5.52 4.80
CA ALA A 196 18.32 -5.83 4.18
C ALA A 196 17.85 -4.69 3.25
N LEU A 197 17.38 -5.03 2.06
CA LEU A 197 16.69 -4.06 1.20
C LEU A 197 15.37 -3.65 1.85
N SER A 198 15.17 -2.35 2.05
CA SER A 198 14.00 -1.81 2.74
C SER A 198 13.40 -0.61 1.98
N LEU A 199 12.08 -0.47 2.11
CA LEU A 199 11.34 0.73 1.72
C LEU A 199 10.67 1.31 2.97
N LYS A 200 11.04 2.53 3.32
CA LYS A 200 10.44 3.30 4.40
C LYS A 200 9.63 4.47 3.84
N VAL A 201 8.51 4.81 4.47
CA VAL A 201 7.64 5.93 4.09
C VAL A 201 7.36 6.84 5.27
N SER A 202 7.14 8.13 5.00
CA SER A 202 6.87 9.14 6.01
C SER A 202 5.88 10.19 5.50
N SER A 203 4.84 10.48 6.30
CA SER A 203 3.85 11.51 5.99
C SER A 203 4.31 12.92 6.38
N ASP A 204 5.22 13.02 7.37
CA ASP A 204 5.70 14.27 7.97
C ASP A 204 7.19 14.54 7.68
N GLY A 205 7.94 13.53 7.23
CA GLY A 205 9.38 13.57 6.99
C GLY A 205 10.22 13.37 8.25
N SER A 206 9.61 12.98 9.37
CA SER A 206 10.27 12.72 10.65
C SER A 206 9.91 11.34 11.20
N THR A 207 8.63 10.97 11.15
CA THR A 207 8.14 9.66 11.54
C THR A 207 8.21 8.70 10.36
N TRP A 208 9.07 7.69 10.44
CA TRP A 208 9.28 6.71 9.37
C TRP A 208 8.61 5.38 9.72
N ARG A 209 8.00 4.76 8.70
CA ARG A 209 7.37 3.44 8.78
C ARG A 209 7.96 2.55 7.72
N GLU A 210 8.40 1.36 8.11
CA GLU A 210 8.85 0.35 7.17
C GLU A 210 7.64 -0.28 6.46
N ALA A 211 7.58 -0.10 5.14
CA ALA A 211 6.52 -0.63 4.30
C ALA A 211 6.88 -2.02 3.75
N LEU A 212 8.16 -2.22 3.41
CA LEU A 212 8.69 -3.45 2.84
C LEU A 212 10.12 -3.67 3.33
N ARG A 213 10.45 -4.92 3.61
CA ARG A 213 11.81 -5.41 3.86
C ARG A 213 12.02 -6.73 3.12
N VAL A 214 13.20 -6.95 2.57
CA VAL A 214 13.60 -8.24 1.99
C VAL A 214 14.72 -8.81 2.84
N GLU A 215 14.49 -9.97 3.43
CA GLU A 215 15.50 -10.65 4.26
C GLU A 215 16.67 -11.11 3.38
N PRO A 216 17.92 -10.74 3.71
CA PRO A 216 19.08 -11.13 2.92
C PRO A 216 19.37 -12.64 2.98
N ASP A 217 18.98 -13.32 4.06
CA ASP A 217 19.30 -14.73 4.29
C ASP A 217 18.50 -15.70 3.41
N ASP A 218 17.23 -15.37 3.12
CA ASP A 218 16.32 -16.28 2.40
C ASP A 218 15.42 -15.61 1.36
N GLY A 219 15.56 -14.30 1.15
CA GLY A 219 14.80 -13.54 0.17
C GLY A 219 13.33 -13.35 0.51
N ARG A 220 12.90 -13.64 1.75
CA ARG A 220 11.51 -13.43 2.15
C ARG A 220 11.19 -11.94 2.19
N VAL A 221 10.04 -11.60 1.60
CA VAL A 221 9.49 -10.26 1.67
C VAL A 221 8.63 -10.13 2.93
N VAL A 222 9.01 -9.21 3.80
CA VAL A 222 8.25 -8.81 4.98
C VAL A 222 7.54 -7.50 4.66
N LEU A 223 6.24 -7.46 4.93
CA LEU A 223 5.39 -6.28 4.80
C LEU A 223 4.87 -5.95 6.20
N PRO A 224 5.60 -5.19 7.02
CA PRO A 224 5.25 -4.95 8.43
C PRO A 224 3.88 -4.29 8.61
N GLY A 225 3.46 -3.48 7.64
CA GLY A 225 2.11 -2.90 7.56
C GLY A 225 1.02 -3.85 7.05
N GLY A 226 1.37 -5.09 6.72
CA GLY A 226 0.52 -6.08 6.06
C GLY A 226 0.53 -5.97 4.53
N ALA A 227 0.37 -7.11 3.87
CA ALA A 227 0.20 -7.21 2.41
C ALA A 227 -1.28 -7.18 2.00
N LEU A 228 -2.16 -7.59 2.92
CA LEU A 228 -3.58 -7.78 2.73
C LEU A 228 -4.32 -6.58 3.30
N ARG A 229 -5.03 -5.86 2.45
CA ARG A 229 -6.08 -4.97 2.94
C ARG A 229 -7.28 -5.83 3.26
N THR A 230 -7.69 -5.86 4.54
CA THR A 230 -8.91 -6.57 4.95
C THR A 230 -9.89 -5.62 5.61
N GLU A 231 -11.14 -5.64 5.16
CA GLU A 231 -12.25 -4.92 5.79
C GLU A 231 -13.35 -5.90 6.18
N ALA A 232 -13.78 -5.82 7.45
CA ALA A 232 -14.80 -6.70 8.00
C ALA A 232 -16.12 -5.95 8.23
N VAL A 233 -17.18 -6.37 7.55
CA VAL A 233 -18.52 -5.80 7.66
C VAL A 233 -19.46 -6.83 8.26
N LEU A 234 -19.99 -6.53 9.45
CA LEU A 234 -20.98 -7.37 10.13
C LEU A 234 -22.38 -6.81 9.88
N LEU A 235 -23.24 -7.61 9.26
CA LEU A 235 -24.59 -7.25 8.86
C LEU A 235 -25.60 -8.00 9.73
N THR A 236 -26.30 -7.26 10.58
CA THR A 236 -27.37 -7.78 11.47
C THR A 236 -28.77 -7.48 10.93
N GLY A 237 -28.87 -6.86 9.76
CA GLY A 237 -30.09 -6.60 9.03
C GLY A 237 -29.86 -6.73 7.53
N SER A 238 -30.93 -7.03 6.79
CA SER A 238 -30.87 -7.19 5.33
C SER A 238 -30.55 -5.86 4.67
N THR A 239 -29.52 -5.85 3.82
CA THR A 239 -29.07 -4.65 3.10
C THR A 239 -28.33 -5.05 1.83
N PRO A 240 -28.35 -4.23 0.77
CA PRO A 240 -27.40 -4.36 -0.31
C PRO A 240 -25.97 -4.22 0.19
N TYR A 241 -25.03 -4.90 -0.46
CA TYR A 241 -23.60 -4.76 -0.24
C TYR A 241 -22.87 -4.65 -1.58
N ALA A 242 -22.02 -3.63 -1.71
CA ALA A 242 -21.16 -3.44 -2.87
C ALA A 242 -19.71 -3.77 -2.44
N PRO A 243 -19.03 -4.73 -3.10
CA PRO A 243 -17.62 -4.99 -2.84
C PRO A 243 -16.79 -3.73 -3.10
N PRO A 244 -15.86 -3.33 -2.20
CA PRO A 244 -14.97 -2.20 -2.45
C PRO A 244 -14.14 -2.40 -3.71
N THR A 245 -13.80 -1.32 -4.43
CA THR A 245 -13.07 -1.38 -5.71
C THR A 245 -11.68 -2.02 -5.62
N TRP A 246 -11.06 -1.99 -4.44
CA TRP A 246 -9.77 -2.61 -4.16
C TRP A 246 -9.90 -4.11 -3.82
N ALA A 247 -11.08 -4.58 -3.40
CA ALA A 247 -11.27 -5.95 -2.98
C ALA A 247 -11.10 -6.90 -4.16
N ARG A 248 -10.32 -7.96 -3.95
CA ARG A 248 -10.06 -9.05 -4.90
C ARG A 248 -10.79 -10.33 -4.49
N MET A 249 -10.97 -10.54 -3.19
CA MET A 249 -11.68 -11.67 -2.63
C MET A 249 -12.72 -11.21 -1.62
N LEU A 250 -13.82 -11.95 -1.53
CA LEU A 250 -14.77 -11.88 -0.42
C LEU A 250 -14.82 -13.23 0.28
N THR A 251 -14.68 -13.23 1.60
CA THR A 251 -15.06 -14.36 2.45
C THR A 251 -16.36 -14.01 3.17
N ILE A 252 -17.41 -14.78 2.94
CA ILE A 252 -18.74 -14.52 3.52
C ILE A 252 -19.07 -15.65 4.49
N THR A 253 -19.47 -15.28 5.70
CA THR A 253 -19.99 -16.20 6.72
C THR A 253 -21.42 -15.82 7.05
N ALA A 254 -22.36 -16.76 6.95
CA ALA A 254 -23.77 -16.56 7.26
C ALA A 254 -24.24 -17.54 8.33
N VAL A 255 -25.02 -17.05 9.29
CA VAL A 255 -25.73 -17.86 10.28
C VAL A 255 -27.23 -17.60 10.15
N GLY A 256 -28.02 -18.67 9.99
CA GLY A 256 -29.48 -18.58 9.93
C GLY A 256 -30.10 -18.13 11.25
N GLY A 257 -31.36 -17.71 11.23
CA GLY A 257 -32.11 -17.44 12.46
C GLY A 257 -32.35 -18.74 13.25
N GLY A 258 -32.32 -18.67 14.59
CA GLY A 258 -32.71 -19.79 15.43
C GLY A 258 -34.22 -20.02 15.39
N GLY A 259 -34.66 -21.28 15.53
CA GLY A 259 -36.07 -21.61 15.69
C GLY A 259 -36.60 -21.18 17.06
N GLY A 260 -37.88 -20.81 17.13
CA GLY A 260 -38.54 -20.58 18.41
C GLY A 260 -38.91 -21.89 19.11
N GLY A 261 -38.93 -21.87 20.43
CA GLY A 261 -39.40 -22.99 21.23
C GLY A 261 -40.92 -23.18 21.08
N GLY A 262 -41.38 -24.41 21.25
CA GLY A 262 -42.81 -24.73 21.27
C GLY A 262 -43.48 -24.26 22.56
N ASN A 263 -44.78 -24.02 22.51
CA ASN A 263 -45.58 -23.73 23.69
C ASN A 263 -45.78 -25.00 24.54
N GLY A 264 -45.84 -24.86 25.87
CA GLY A 264 -46.15 -25.97 26.76
C GLY A 264 -47.55 -26.55 26.54
N GLY A 265 -47.73 -27.83 26.85
CA GLY A 265 -49.04 -28.46 26.90
C GLY A 265 -49.77 -28.10 28.19
N PHE A 266 -51.09 -28.10 28.17
CA PHE A 266 -51.89 -27.89 29.37
C PHE A 266 -53.19 -28.67 29.33
N ALA A 267 -53.63 -29.08 30.51
CA ALA A 267 -54.89 -29.76 30.74
C ALA A 267 -55.18 -29.76 32.25
N ALA A 268 -56.44 -29.92 32.64
CA ALA A 268 -56.82 -30.07 34.04
C ALA A 268 -56.17 -31.30 34.70
N SER A 269 -56.02 -32.40 33.95
CA SER A 269 -55.47 -33.67 34.42
C SER A 269 -54.71 -34.41 33.32
N GLY A 270 -53.98 -35.46 33.68
CA GLY A 270 -53.22 -36.29 32.73
C GLY A 270 -51.79 -35.80 32.47
N ASP A 271 -51.07 -36.53 31.64
CA ASP A 271 -49.71 -36.19 31.26
C ASP A 271 -49.69 -34.99 30.30
N ARG A 272 -48.86 -33.99 30.62
CA ARG A 272 -48.71 -32.76 29.85
C ARG A 272 -47.24 -32.55 29.54
N ALA A 273 -46.83 -32.72 28.29
CA ALA A 273 -45.48 -32.38 27.89
C ALA A 273 -45.31 -30.85 27.90
N GLY A 274 -44.10 -30.37 28.20
CA GLY A 274 -43.69 -29.02 27.82
C GLY A 274 -43.49 -28.91 26.32
N GLY A 275 -43.19 -27.71 25.83
CA GLY A 275 -42.80 -27.51 24.43
C GLY A 275 -41.38 -27.98 24.17
N GLY A 276 -41.09 -28.38 22.94
CA GLY A 276 -39.71 -28.64 22.51
C GLY A 276 -38.92 -27.33 22.37
N GLY A 277 -37.61 -27.37 22.58
CA GLY A 277 -36.73 -26.26 22.23
C GLY A 277 -36.63 -26.09 20.70
N GLY A 278 -36.39 -24.86 20.24
CA GLY A 278 -36.12 -24.57 18.84
C GLY A 278 -34.72 -25.01 18.42
N GLY A 279 -34.56 -25.40 17.15
CA GLY A 279 -33.25 -25.73 16.58
C GLY A 279 -32.37 -24.50 16.39
N GLY A 280 -31.05 -24.67 16.41
CA GLY A 280 -30.11 -23.61 16.06
C GLY A 280 -30.13 -23.28 14.57
N GLY A 281 -29.73 -22.06 14.21
CA GLY A 281 -29.52 -21.64 12.81
C GLY A 281 -28.25 -22.25 12.21
N GLY A 282 -28.33 -22.73 10.97
CA GLY A 282 -27.20 -23.32 10.25
C GLY A 282 -26.09 -22.31 9.96
N LEU A 283 -24.89 -22.80 9.62
CA LEU A 283 -23.77 -21.96 9.20
C LEU A 283 -23.27 -22.35 7.83
N SER A 284 -23.02 -21.32 7.03
CA SER A 284 -22.35 -21.46 5.75
C SER A 284 -21.22 -20.46 5.65
N ILE A 285 -20.09 -20.90 5.12
CA ILE A 285 -18.92 -20.08 4.83
C ILE A 285 -18.56 -20.34 3.38
N GLY A 286 -18.27 -19.29 2.62
CA GLY A 286 -17.75 -19.42 1.27
C GLY A 286 -16.80 -18.29 0.92
N ARG A 287 -16.09 -18.47 -0.19
CA ARG A 287 -15.09 -17.52 -0.67
C ARG A 287 -15.23 -17.34 -2.19
N TRP A 288 -15.20 -16.10 -2.65
CA TRP A 288 -15.35 -15.74 -4.06
C TRP A 288 -14.32 -14.70 -4.48
N SER A 289 -13.90 -14.76 -5.73
CA SER A 289 -13.21 -13.65 -6.39
C SER A 289 -14.22 -12.54 -6.69
N THR A 290 -13.87 -11.28 -6.45
CA THR A 290 -14.74 -10.15 -6.82
C THR A 290 -14.88 -10.00 -8.34
N ALA A 291 -13.97 -10.57 -9.12
CA ALA A 291 -14.07 -10.60 -10.58
C ALA A 291 -15.20 -11.52 -11.09
N ASP A 292 -15.59 -12.52 -10.29
CA ASP A 292 -16.65 -13.49 -10.63
C ASP A 292 -18.02 -13.06 -10.08
N LEU A 293 -18.07 -11.98 -9.30
CA LEU A 293 -19.28 -11.45 -8.69
C LEU A 293 -19.80 -10.24 -9.47
N PRO A 294 -21.13 -10.05 -9.60
CA PRO A 294 -21.67 -8.80 -10.09
C PRO A 294 -21.39 -7.65 -9.10
N ALA A 295 -21.45 -6.41 -9.58
CA ALA A 295 -21.09 -5.22 -8.80
C ALA A 295 -21.94 -5.00 -7.52
N GLY A 296 -23.09 -5.66 -7.40
CA GLY A 296 -23.99 -5.56 -6.24
C GLY A 296 -24.44 -6.92 -5.73
N LEU A 297 -24.30 -7.11 -4.42
CA LEU A 297 -24.80 -8.27 -3.69
C LEU A 297 -26.04 -7.89 -2.88
N THR A 298 -27.01 -8.79 -2.80
CA THR A 298 -28.15 -8.67 -1.90
C THR A 298 -27.88 -9.53 -0.67
N VAL A 299 -27.82 -8.91 0.51
CA VAL A 299 -27.65 -9.62 1.77
C VAL A 299 -28.99 -9.72 2.49
N VAL A 300 -29.38 -10.94 2.85
CA VAL A 300 -30.57 -11.23 3.65
C VAL A 300 -30.11 -11.76 5.00
N VAL A 301 -30.60 -11.14 6.08
CA VAL A 301 -30.38 -11.62 7.45
C VAL A 301 -31.69 -12.18 7.97
N GLY A 302 -31.69 -13.48 8.29
CA GLY A 302 -32.87 -14.18 8.77
C GLY A 302 -33.27 -13.73 10.17
N ALA A 303 -34.53 -13.36 10.35
CA ALA A 303 -35.12 -13.18 11.68
C ALA A 303 -35.13 -14.50 12.47
N GLY A 304 -35.03 -14.41 13.79
CA GLY A 304 -35.30 -15.54 14.68
C GLY A 304 -36.78 -15.93 14.65
N GLY A 305 -37.07 -17.21 14.88
CA GLY A 305 -38.43 -17.71 14.93
C GLY A 305 -39.16 -17.20 16.18
N ALA A 306 -40.40 -16.74 16.02
CA ALA A 306 -41.31 -16.57 17.16
C ALA A 306 -41.64 -17.93 17.80
N ALA A 307 -42.31 -17.94 18.95
CA ALA A 307 -42.72 -19.18 19.62
C ALA A 307 -43.44 -20.14 18.64
N GLY A 308 -42.95 -21.37 18.52
CA GLY A 308 -43.47 -22.39 17.61
C GLY A 308 -43.22 -22.13 16.12
N ALA A 309 -42.41 -21.15 15.75
CA ALA A 309 -42.06 -20.82 14.37
C ALA A 309 -40.59 -21.11 14.06
N ALA A 310 -40.31 -21.47 12.80
CA ALA A 310 -38.95 -21.69 12.34
C ALA A 310 -38.19 -20.36 12.21
N GLY A 311 -36.88 -20.41 12.39
CA GLY A 311 -36.00 -19.29 12.06
C GLY A 311 -35.91 -19.07 10.55
N GLN A 312 -35.66 -17.84 10.15
CA GLN A 312 -35.54 -17.48 8.74
C GLN A 312 -34.11 -17.69 8.22
N VAL A 313 -34.00 -17.76 6.90
CA VAL A 313 -32.74 -17.96 6.18
C VAL A 313 -31.90 -16.68 6.21
N SER A 314 -30.59 -16.83 6.44
CA SER A 314 -29.59 -15.79 6.14
C SER A 314 -28.78 -16.19 4.93
N GLY A 315 -28.42 -15.23 4.08
CA GLY A 315 -27.67 -15.55 2.87
C GLY A 315 -27.29 -14.32 2.06
N VAL A 316 -26.53 -14.59 1.00
CA VAL A 316 -26.12 -13.59 0.03
C VAL A 316 -26.46 -14.10 -1.35
N SER A 317 -27.09 -13.25 -2.16
CA SER A 317 -27.46 -13.54 -3.53
C SER A 317 -26.99 -12.43 -4.47
N ALA A 318 -26.87 -12.78 -5.74
CA ALA A 318 -26.35 -11.95 -6.80
C ALA A 318 -27.10 -12.27 -8.09
N ALA A 319 -27.66 -11.25 -8.75
CA ALA A 319 -28.39 -11.41 -10.02
C ALA A 319 -29.48 -12.52 -9.99
N GLY A 320 -30.15 -12.72 -8.85
CA GLY A 320 -31.17 -13.75 -8.67
C GLY A 320 -30.66 -15.16 -8.35
N LEU A 321 -29.34 -15.35 -8.19
CA LEU A 321 -28.73 -16.61 -7.78
C LEU A 321 -28.25 -16.53 -6.34
N ASP A 322 -28.53 -17.57 -5.55
CA ASP A 322 -28.00 -17.70 -4.20
C ASP A 322 -26.51 -18.07 -4.26
N LEU A 323 -25.65 -17.18 -3.75
CA LEU A 323 -24.22 -17.45 -3.62
C LEU A 323 -23.94 -18.27 -2.36
N LEU A 324 -24.61 -17.92 -1.26
CA LEU A 324 -24.43 -18.55 0.03
C LEU A 324 -25.74 -18.53 0.82
N THR A 325 -26.11 -19.68 1.38
CA THR A 325 -27.35 -19.82 2.16
C THR A 325 -27.07 -20.55 3.47
N ALA A 326 -27.56 -20.01 4.57
CA ALA A 326 -27.59 -20.61 5.89
C ALA A 326 -29.05 -20.66 6.37
N ARG A 327 -29.62 -21.87 6.44
CA ARG A 327 -31.04 -22.05 6.79
C ARG A 327 -31.27 -21.85 8.27
N GLY A 328 -32.42 -21.29 8.61
CA GLY A 328 -32.83 -21.15 10.00
C GLY A 328 -33.17 -22.50 10.66
N GLY A 329 -33.16 -22.51 11.98
CA GLY A 329 -33.52 -23.69 12.78
C GLY A 329 -35.03 -23.97 12.76
N GLY A 330 -35.39 -25.24 12.87
CA GLY A 330 -36.78 -25.67 12.96
C GLY A 330 -37.45 -25.25 14.27
N ALA A 331 -38.76 -25.04 14.22
CA ALA A 331 -39.57 -24.77 15.40
C ALA A 331 -39.59 -25.97 16.36
N GLY A 332 -39.55 -25.71 17.67
CA GLY A 332 -39.92 -26.70 18.66
C GLY A 332 -41.41 -27.03 18.57
N ALA A 333 -41.77 -28.30 18.65
CA ALA A 333 -43.17 -28.71 18.66
C ALA A 333 -43.85 -28.30 19.98
N ALA A 334 -45.14 -27.96 19.92
CA ALA A 334 -45.92 -27.69 21.11
C ALA A 334 -46.05 -28.94 22.00
N GLY A 335 -46.24 -28.75 23.30
CA GLY A 335 -46.44 -29.85 24.24
C GLY A 335 -47.72 -30.66 23.96
N ALA A 336 -48.74 -30.03 23.34
CA ALA A 336 -49.93 -30.72 22.86
C ALA A 336 -49.64 -31.72 21.73
N SER A 337 -48.53 -31.58 21.01
CA SER A 337 -48.06 -32.49 19.96
C SER A 337 -46.81 -33.29 20.39
N GLY A 338 -46.63 -33.48 21.69
CA GLY A 338 -45.57 -34.32 22.26
C GLY A 338 -44.24 -33.59 22.55
N GLY A 339 -44.15 -32.28 22.28
CA GLY A 339 -43.00 -31.48 22.73
C GLY A 339 -41.66 -31.87 22.10
N ALA A 340 -41.68 -32.42 20.88
CA ALA A 340 -40.45 -32.75 20.14
C ALA A 340 -39.59 -31.51 19.86
N GLY A 341 -38.26 -31.65 19.97
CA GLY A 341 -37.32 -30.58 19.66
C GLY A 341 -37.30 -30.21 18.19
N GLY A 342 -37.04 -28.94 17.88
CA GLY A 342 -36.97 -28.43 16.52
C GLY A 342 -35.75 -28.96 15.77
N ALA A 343 -35.90 -29.21 14.47
CA ALA A 343 -34.81 -29.69 13.62
C ALA A 343 -33.66 -28.67 13.53
N ALA A 344 -32.43 -29.15 13.36
CA ALA A 344 -31.27 -28.31 13.14
C ALA A 344 -31.40 -27.50 11.83
N GLY A 345 -31.01 -26.23 11.86
CA GLY A 345 -30.83 -25.43 10.65
C GLY A 345 -29.69 -26.00 9.80
N LEU A 346 -29.91 -26.07 8.48
CA LEU A 346 -28.93 -26.60 7.52
C LEU A 346 -27.99 -25.52 7.00
N GLY A 347 -26.74 -25.90 6.73
CA GLY A 347 -25.71 -25.08 6.11
C GLY A 347 -24.53 -25.96 5.69
N LEU A 348 -23.39 -25.37 5.35
CA LEU A 348 -22.14 -26.12 5.18
C LEU A 348 -21.80 -26.90 6.46
N ILE A 349 -22.03 -26.27 7.62
CA ILE A 349 -21.97 -26.91 8.93
C ILE A 349 -23.40 -26.88 9.51
N PRO A 350 -24.04 -28.04 9.69
CA PRO A 350 -25.38 -28.09 10.27
C PRO A 350 -25.35 -27.63 11.73
N ALA A 351 -26.46 -27.03 12.17
CA ALA A 351 -26.64 -26.65 13.57
C ALA A 351 -27.07 -27.83 14.44
N ASN A 352 -27.50 -27.53 15.67
CA ASN A 352 -28.00 -28.50 16.62
C ASN A 352 -29.54 -28.51 16.66
N ALA A 353 -30.11 -29.71 16.87
CA ALA A 353 -31.54 -29.88 17.11
C ALA A 353 -31.91 -29.49 18.56
N GLY A 354 -33.13 -28.99 18.74
CA GLY A 354 -33.68 -28.59 20.04
C GLY A 354 -33.88 -29.76 21.00
N GLY A 355 -33.91 -29.47 22.29
CA GLY A 355 -34.27 -30.44 23.32
C GLY A 355 -35.76 -30.78 23.25
N ALA A 356 -36.10 -32.07 23.24
CA ALA A 356 -37.45 -32.56 23.45
C ALA A 356 -37.87 -32.49 24.93
N SER A 357 -39.17 -32.26 25.15
CA SER A 357 -39.80 -32.39 26.47
C SER A 357 -40.06 -33.85 26.86
N ALA A 358 -40.34 -34.11 28.14
CA ALA A 358 -40.68 -35.43 28.66
C ALA A 358 -41.66 -35.32 29.85
N THR A 359 -42.57 -36.29 29.98
CA THR A 359 -43.51 -36.40 31.11
C THR A 359 -43.08 -37.44 32.16
N ALA A 360 -42.23 -38.39 31.75
CA ALA A 360 -41.69 -39.46 32.59
C ALA A 360 -40.31 -39.15 33.19
N GLY A 361 -39.64 -38.07 32.76
CA GLY A 361 -38.28 -37.69 33.17
C GLY A 361 -37.97 -36.22 32.87
N PRO A 362 -36.73 -35.74 33.12
CA PRO A 362 -36.34 -34.38 32.77
C PRO A 362 -36.41 -34.15 31.25
N ALA A 363 -36.73 -32.93 30.84
CA ALA A 363 -36.61 -32.53 29.45
C ALA A 363 -35.13 -32.50 29.02
N SER A 364 -34.88 -32.78 27.74
CA SER A 364 -33.52 -32.80 27.21
C SER A 364 -32.96 -31.38 27.04
N ALA A 365 -31.66 -31.24 27.28
CA ALA A 365 -30.94 -30.01 26.99
C ALA A 365 -30.81 -29.78 25.48
N GLY A 366 -30.66 -28.53 25.06
CA GLY A 366 -30.25 -28.21 23.70
C GLY A 366 -28.79 -28.61 23.47
N GLN A 367 -28.48 -29.20 22.32
CA GLN A 367 -27.11 -29.60 22.01
C GLN A 367 -26.26 -28.37 21.62
N GLY A 368 -24.96 -28.35 21.97
CA GLY A 368 -24.06 -27.20 21.75
C GLY A 368 -22.65 -27.52 21.19
N LEU A 369 -22.31 -28.79 20.93
CA LEU A 369 -20.92 -29.18 20.56
C LEU A 369 -20.68 -29.34 19.04
N SER A 370 -21.71 -29.27 18.19
CA SER A 370 -21.62 -29.71 16.78
C SER A 370 -21.61 -28.59 15.72
N GLY A 371 -21.74 -27.31 16.10
CA GLY A 371 -21.85 -26.19 15.16
C GLY A 371 -22.09 -24.83 15.85
N PRO A 372 -22.26 -23.73 15.11
CA PRO A 372 -22.44 -22.38 15.69
C PRO A 372 -23.84 -22.10 16.22
N GLY A 373 -24.86 -22.82 15.75
CA GLY A 373 -26.24 -22.72 16.21
C GLY A 373 -26.51 -23.70 17.34
N ASN A 374 -26.91 -23.17 18.49
CA ASN A 374 -27.07 -23.93 19.73
C ASN A 374 -28.51 -23.92 20.10
N ALA A 375 -29.03 -25.10 20.39
CA ALA A 375 -30.46 -25.30 20.38
C ALA A 375 -31.09 -24.94 21.72
N GLY A 376 -32.38 -24.62 21.71
CA GLY A 376 -33.13 -24.39 22.93
C GLY A 376 -33.30 -25.68 23.73
N GLY A 377 -33.37 -25.56 25.06
CA GLY A 377 -33.73 -26.66 25.94
C GLY A 377 -35.23 -26.97 25.90
N GLY A 378 -35.61 -28.23 26.13
CA GLY A 378 -37.02 -28.61 26.22
C GLY A 378 -37.70 -28.06 27.47
N GLY A 379 -38.98 -27.67 27.38
CA GLY A 379 -39.78 -27.23 28.51
C GLY A 379 -40.11 -28.38 29.46
N GLY A 380 -40.25 -28.07 30.76
CA GLY A 380 -40.58 -29.06 31.78
C GLY A 380 -41.99 -29.65 31.57
N GLY A 381 -42.13 -30.96 31.72
CA GLY A 381 -43.41 -31.66 31.67
C GLY A 381 -44.11 -31.73 33.03
N LEU A 382 -45.39 -32.07 33.02
CA LEU A 382 -46.21 -32.29 34.22
C LEU A 382 -46.92 -33.64 34.09
N SER A 383 -46.57 -34.58 34.97
CA SER A 383 -47.20 -35.90 34.96
C SER A 383 -48.67 -35.86 35.37
N ALA A 384 -49.40 -36.95 35.11
CA ALA A 384 -50.79 -37.14 35.54
C ALA A 384 -50.97 -37.00 37.06
N ALA A 385 -49.95 -37.40 37.85
CA ALA A 385 -49.93 -37.26 39.30
C ALA A 385 -49.62 -35.83 39.80
N GLY A 386 -49.40 -34.87 38.90
CA GLY A 386 -49.04 -33.49 39.27
C GLY A 386 -47.55 -33.28 39.59
N THR A 387 -46.71 -34.31 39.43
CA THR A 387 -45.25 -34.17 39.59
C THR A 387 -44.66 -33.37 38.43
N MET A 388 -44.03 -32.24 38.75
CA MET A 388 -43.31 -31.39 37.81
C MET A 388 -41.98 -32.04 37.39
N ARG A 389 -41.69 -32.02 36.10
CA ARG A 389 -40.42 -32.48 35.53
C ARG A 389 -39.50 -31.30 35.24
N PRO A 390 -38.20 -31.41 35.53
CA PRO A 390 -37.23 -30.36 35.22
C PRO A 390 -37.22 -30.01 33.72
N ALA A 391 -37.03 -28.73 33.43
CA ALA A 391 -36.75 -28.25 32.07
C ALA A 391 -35.29 -28.50 31.68
N GLY A 392 -35.00 -28.49 30.38
CA GLY A 392 -33.66 -28.62 29.83
C GLY A 392 -32.93 -27.27 29.76
N ALA A 393 -31.62 -27.27 29.96
CA ALA A 393 -30.77 -26.11 29.70
C ALA A 393 -30.65 -25.85 28.19
N GLY A 394 -30.36 -24.60 27.81
CA GLY A 394 -29.99 -24.26 26.44
C GLY A 394 -28.58 -24.74 26.10
N GLY A 395 -28.32 -24.99 24.82
CA GLY A 395 -26.99 -25.36 24.36
C GLY A 395 -26.02 -24.17 24.36
N ASP A 396 -24.76 -24.42 24.71
CA ASP A 396 -23.67 -23.44 24.63
C ASP A 396 -23.28 -23.16 23.18
N GLY A 397 -22.96 -21.90 22.87
CA GLY A 397 -22.49 -21.47 21.56
C GLY A 397 -21.05 -21.04 21.45
N SER A 398 -20.52 -21.10 20.22
CA SER A 398 -19.17 -20.62 19.93
C SER A 398 -18.09 -21.25 20.83
N THR A 399 -18.29 -22.51 21.23
CA THR A 399 -17.57 -23.23 22.30
C THR A 399 -16.07 -23.37 22.07
N LEU A 400 -15.61 -23.36 20.81
CA LEU A 400 -14.19 -23.47 20.45
C LEU A 400 -13.46 -22.12 20.38
N LEU A 401 -14.16 -20.99 20.54
CA LEU A 401 -13.58 -19.64 20.39
C LEU A 401 -13.91 -18.75 21.59
N THR A 402 -15.11 -18.18 21.61
CA THR A 402 -15.58 -17.32 22.70
C THR A 402 -16.98 -17.77 23.07
N LEU A 403 -17.07 -18.49 24.19
CA LEU A 403 -18.29 -19.15 24.64
C LEU A 403 -19.44 -18.14 24.80
N ALA A 404 -20.54 -18.42 24.13
CA ALA A 404 -21.84 -17.80 24.37
C ALA A 404 -22.69 -18.80 25.16
N THR A 405 -22.71 -18.65 26.49
CA THR A 405 -23.31 -19.65 27.39
C THR A 405 -24.79 -19.87 27.10
N GLY A 406 -25.23 -21.12 27.09
CA GLY A 406 -26.63 -21.49 27.03
C GLY A 406 -27.40 -21.03 28.27
N GLY A 407 -28.69 -20.79 28.12
CA GLY A 407 -29.55 -20.44 29.25
C GLY A 407 -29.59 -21.58 30.27
N THR A 408 -29.41 -21.26 31.55
CA THR A 408 -29.57 -22.22 32.65
C THR A 408 -31.04 -22.56 32.87
N ALA A 409 -31.37 -23.84 33.00
CA ALA A 409 -32.71 -24.27 33.42
C ALA A 409 -32.99 -23.81 34.86
N SER A 410 -34.21 -23.34 35.11
CA SER A 410 -34.65 -22.86 36.42
C SER A 410 -35.95 -23.55 36.84
N SER A 411 -36.40 -23.32 38.08
CA SER A 411 -37.73 -23.73 38.55
C SER A 411 -38.85 -22.77 38.13
N GLY A 412 -38.58 -21.82 37.22
CA GLY A 412 -39.51 -20.80 36.75
C GLY A 412 -39.32 -20.51 35.26
N VAL A 413 -39.25 -19.23 34.90
CA VAL A 413 -38.96 -18.81 33.51
C VAL A 413 -37.57 -19.28 33.10
N GLY A 414 -37.45 -19.83 31.90
CA GLY A 414 -36.17 -20.27 31.35
C GLY A 414 -35.23 -19.08 31.12
N ALA A 415 -33.96 -19.21 31.49
CA ALA A 415 -32.98 -18.16 31.23
C ALA A 415 -32.71 -18.00 29.73
N ALA A 416 -32.44 -16.77 29.29
CA ALA A 416 -32.02 -16.49 27.93
C ALA A 416 -30.61 -17.05 27.66
N GLY A 417 -30.35 -17.45 26.41
CA GLY A 417 -29.00 -17.76 25.96
C GLY A 417 -28.15 -16.50 25.79
N GLY A 418 -26.85 -16.61 26.07
CA GLY A 418 -25.88 -15.55 25.88
C GLY A 418 -25.68 -15.22 24.40
N SER A 419 -25.52 -13.94 24.08
CA SER A 419 -25.14 -13.51 22.74
C SER A 419 -23.62 -13.59 22.53
N ALA A 420 -23.18 -13.73 21.28
CA ALA A 420 -21.78 -13.72 20.91
C ALA A 420 -21.12 -12.38 21.26
N ALA A 421 -20.17 -12.38 22.19
CA ALA A 421 -19.51 -11.17 22.69
C ALA A 421 -18.57 -10.52 21.67
N THR A 422 -17.96 -11.32 20.79
CA THR A 422 -17.05 -10.85 19.73
C THR A 422 -17.49 -11.41 18.38
N PRO A 423 -18.54 -10.85 17.77
CA PRO A 423 -19.17 -11.45 16.59
C PRO A 423 -18.25 -11.51 15.37
N ARG A 424 -17.21 -10.68 15.29
CA ARG A 424 -16.20 -10.79 14.22
C ARG A 424 -15.27 -12.02 14.35
N ARG A 425 -15.29 -12.71 15.49
CA ARG A 425 -14.47 -13.89 15.78
C ARG A 425 -15.31 -15.15 15.96
N ALA A 426 -16.47 -15.04 16.60
CA ALA A 426 -17.36 -16.17 16.84
C ALA A 426 -18.81 -15.77 16.62
N LEU A 427 -19.46 -16.40 15.63
CA LEU A 427 -20.82 -16.11 15.19
C LEU A 427 -21.72 -17.25 15.63
N GLY A 428 -22.21 -17.19 16.87
CA GLY A 428 -23.08 -18.24 17.42
C GLY A 428 -23.49 -17.92 18.85
N GLY A 429 -24.78 -17.66 19.07
CA GLY A 429 -25.36 -17.40 20.38
C GLY A 429 -25.82 -18.68 21.08
N GLY A 430 -25.86 -18.66 22.41
CA GLY A 430 -26.37 -19.77 23.22
C GLY A 430 -27.88 -19.97 23.01
N GLY A 431 -28.35 -21.20 23.22
CA GLY A 431 -29.78 -21.51 23.22
C GLY A 431 -30.47 -21.03 24.49
N GLY A 432 -31.76 -20.75 24.42
CA GLY A 432 -32.58 -20.44 25.59
C GLY A 432 -32.93 -21.69 26.40
N ALA A 433 -33.02 -21.57 27.71
CA ALA A 433 -33.45 -22.67 28.58
C ALA A 433 -34.95 -22.93 28.46
N GLY A 434 -35.39 -24.17 28.68
CA GLY A 434 -36.81 -24.47 28.80
C GLY A 434 -37.44 -23.82 30.04
N GLY A 435 -38.72 -23.49 29.95
CA GLY A 435 -39.52 -23.03 31.09
C GLY A 435 -39.97 -24.19 31.97
N ALA A 436 -40.00 -23.99 33.28
CA ALA A 436 -40.46 -24.99 34.23
C ALA A 436 -41.97 -25.27 34.11
N ALA A 437 -42.35 -26.52 34.33
CA ALA A 437 -43.76 -26.88 34.50
C ALA A 437 -44.36 -26.18 35.73
N SER A 438 -45.68 -26.02 35.75
CA SER A 438 -46.43 -25.53 36.91
C SER A 438 -47.56 -26.48 37.26
N ALA A 439 -47.55 -27.00 38.50
CA ALA A 439 -48.63 -27.81 39.05
C ALA A 439 -49.87 -26.99 39.46
N SER A 440 -49.80 -25.66 39.39
CA SER A 440 -50.92 -24.76 39.69
C SER A 440 -50.88 -23.54 38.76
N GLY A 441 -51.83 -23.44 37.83
CA GLY A 441 -51.91 -22.33 36.89
C GLY A 441 -51.15 -22.56 35.58
N SER A 442 -50.60 -21.50 34.98
CA SER A 442 -49.91 -21.57 33.70
C SER A 442 -48.48 -22.08 33.85
N GLY A 443 -47.98 -22.82 32.86
CA GLY A 443 -46.56 -23.14 32.76
C GLY A 443 -45.69 -21.90 32.52
N HIS A 444 -44.40 -21.99 32.82
CA HIS A 444 -43.49 -20.85 32.68
C HIS A 444 -42.96 -20.72 31.25
N ALA A 445 -42.65 -19.49 30.85
CA ALA A 445 -42.09 -19.20 29.54
C ALA A 445 -40.69 -19.81 29.37
N GLY A 446 -40.37 -20.24 28.15
CA GLY A 446 -39.01 -20.59 27.74
C GLY A 446 -38.15 -19.33 27.53
N GLY A 447 -36.84 -19.47 27.72
CA GLY A 447 -35.88 -18.39 27.50
C GLY A 447 -35.65 -18.12 26.00
N SER A 448 -35.35 -16.89 25.65
CA SER A 448 -34.97 -16.53 24.27
C SER A 448 -33.59 -17.07 23.89
N GLY A 449 -33.41 -17.40 22.61
CA GLY A 449 -32.09 -17.71 22.05
C GLY A 449 -31.21 -16.47 21.93
N GLY A 450 -29.92 -16.63 22.21
CA GLY A 450 -28.91 -15.58 22.08
C GLY A 450 -28.59 -15.26 20.62
N ALA A 451 -28.16 -14.03 20.37
CA ALA A 451 -27.69 -13.63 19.05
C ALA A 451 -26.27 -14.20 18.79
N PHE A 452 -25.96 -14.85 17.68
CA PHE A 452 -26.78 -15.07 16.49
C PHE A 452 -27.16 -16.54 16.34
N GLY A 453 -28.38 -16.81 15.87
CA GLY A 453 -28.83 -18.15 15.52
C GLY A 453 -29.14 -19.10 16.69
N GLY A 454 -29.16 -18.63 17.95
CA GLY A 454 -29.53 -19.47 19.10
C GLY A 454 -31.00 -19.88 19.07
N GLY A 455 -31.31 -21.14 19.36
CA GLY A 455 -32.69 -21.64 19.45
C GLY A 455 -33.40 -21.18 20.73
N GLY A 456 -34.69 -20.89 20.65
CA GLY A 456 -35.52 -20.53 21.81
C GLY A 456 -35.88 -21.74 22.66
N GLY A 457 -35.94 -21.60 23.98
CA GLY A 457 -36.32 -22.68 24.90
C GLY A 457 -37.81 -23.01 24.84
N GLY A 458 -38.17 -24.27 25.04
CA GLY A 458 -39.57 -24.71 25.07
C GLY A 458 -40.32 -24.21 26.32
N GLY A 459 -41.60 -23.89 26.19
CA GLY A 459 -42.43 -23.47 27.32
C GLY A 459 -42.81 -24.63 28.25
N GLY A 460 -42.91 -24.36 29.55
CA GLY A 460 -43.28 -25.38 30.54
C GLY A 460 -44.75 -25.80 30.44
N ALA A 461 -45.05 -27.04 30.83
CA ALA A 461 -46.42 -27.53 30.95
C ALA A 461 -47.19 -26.83 32.09
N GLY A 462 -48.51 -26.71 31.97
CA GLY A 462 -49.34 -26.12 33.03
C GLY A 462 -50.71 -26.77 33.18
N VAL A 463 -51.48 -26.28 34.14
CA VAL A 463 -52.84 -26.75 34.42
C VAL A 463 -53.88 -25.92 33.67
N THR A 464 -53.74 -24.58 33.68
CA THR A 464 -54.69 -23.67 33.03
C THR A 464 -54.23 -23.20 31.65
N ALA A 465 -52.92 -23.11 31.44
CA ALA A 465 -52.32 -22.73 30.16
C ALA A 465 -50.88 -23.28 30.07
N GLY A 466 -50.39 -23.46 28.84
CA GLY A 466 -48.98 -23.77 28.61
C GLY A 466 -48.13 -22.50 28.69
N GLY A 467 -46.89 -22.62 29.16
CA GLY A 467 -45.93 -21.53 29.04
C GLY A 467 -45.62 -21.26 27.56
N PRO A 468 -45.44 -19.99 27.15
CA PRO A 468 -45.03 -19.69 25.79
C PRO A 468 -43.58 -20.16 25.55
N GLY A 469 -43.29 -20.62 24.34
CA GLY A 469 -41.92 -20.87 23.94
C GLY A 469 -41.12 -19.57 23.79
N GLY A 470 -39.81 -19.64 24.02
CA GLY A 470 -38.91 -18.52 23.79
C GLY A 470 -38.70 -18.28 22.28
N ALA A 471 -38.49 -17.02 21.90
CA ALA A 471 -38.10 -16.68 20.54
C ALA A 471 -36.65 -17.12 20.24
N GLY A 472 -36.37 -17.49 18.99
CA GLY A 472 -35.00 -17.73 18.52
C GLY A 472 -34.22 -16.42 18.31
N GLY A 473 -32.90 -16.51 18.35
CA GLY A 473 -32.00 -15.41 18.02
C GLY A 473 -31.96 -15.13 16.51
N ALA A 474 -31.83 -13.86 16.13
CA ALA A 474 -31.66 -13.48 14.73
C ALA A 474 -30.36 -14.06 14.14
N GLY A 475 -30.34 -14.26 12.82
CA GLY A 475 -29.15 -14.62 12.07
C GLY A 475 -28.19 -13.44 11.88
N VAL A 476 -27.15 -13.66 11.09
CA VAL A 476 -26.13 -12.64 10.80
C VAL A 476 -25.37 -13.00 9.52
N VAL A 477 -24.82 -11.99 8.85
CA VAL A 477 -23.85 -12.17 7.76
C VAL A 477 -22.59 -11.34 8.05
N LEU A 478 -21.41 -11.97 8.02
CA LEU A 478 -20.11 -11.32 8.10
C LEU A 478 -19.43 -11.41 6.74
N ILE A 479 -19.05 -10.27 6.18
CA ILE A 479 -18.29 -10.19 4.93
C ILE A 479 -16.89 -9.66 5.24
N LEU A 480 -15.87 -10.41 4.81
CA LEU A 480 -14.48 -9.98 4.80
C LEU A 480 -14.10 -9.67 3.35
N ALA A 481 -13.86 -8.40 3.04
CA ALA A 481 -13.28 -7.98 1.78
C ALA A 481 -11.77 -7.97 1.90
N GLU A 482 -11.08 -8.62 0.97
CA GLU A 482 -9.63 -8.82 0.98
C GLU A 482 -9.04 -8.38 -0.37
N GLY A 483 -7.93 -7.65 -0.40
CA GLY A 483 -7.30 -7.22 -1.64
C GLY A 483 -5.91 -6.64 -1.49
#